data_AF-A0A2N2ZPM9-F1
#
_entry.id   AF-A0A2N2ZPM9-F1
#
_cell.length_a   1.000
_cell.length_b   1.000
_cell.length_c   1.000
_cell.angle_alpha   90.00
_cell.angle_beta   90.00
_cell.angle_gamma   90.00
#
_symmetry.space_group_name_H-M   'P 1'
#
loop_
_entity.id
_entity.type
_entity.pdbx_description
1 polymer ?
#
loop_
_entity_poly.entity_id
_entity_poly.type
_entity_poly.pdbx_seq_one_letter_code
_entity_poly.pdbx_strand_id
1 'polypeptide(L)'
;MKKWIIVLFFIAHPVFSQQIINPLAANDLEKQNRWVDSLYNQMTVQEKVGQLFMVAAYSNRDSTHTKQIDSLIIKHRIGGLIFFQGGPVRQAVLTNRYQAESKIPLMIGIDAEFGLNMRLDSTFRYPWNMTLGAIRDKN
;
A
#
# COMPACT_ATOMS: atom_id res chain seq x y z
N MET A 1 -44.90 -60.72 -14.59
CA MET A 1 -44.23 -59.90 -13.56
C MET A 1 -43.49 -58.77 -14.27
N LYS A 2 -43.98 -57.52 -14.20
CA LYS A 2 -43.38 -56.38 -14.92
C LYS A 2 -42.19 -55.84 -14.10
N LYS A 3 -40.98 -55.89 -14.67
CA LYS A 3 -39.77 -55.28 -14.07
C LYS A 3 -39.72 -53.81 -14.47
N TRP A 4 -39.70 -52.91 -13.50
CA TRP A 4 -39.50 -51.48 -13.72
C TRP A 4 -38.00 -51.18 -13.64
N ILE A 5 -37.44 -50.57 -14.68
CA ILE A 5 -36.06 -50.06 -14.68
C ILE A 5 -36.14 -48.58 -14.37
N ILE A 6 -35.57 -48.15 -13.23
CA ILE A 6 -35.45 -46.74 -12.87
C ILE A 6 -34.08 -46.27 -13.36
N VAL A 7 -34.07 -45.32 -14.30
CA VAL A 7 -32.85 -44.66 -14.77
C VAL A 7 -32.68 -43.36 -13.98
N LEU A 8 -31.64 -43.29 -13.15
CA LEU A 8 -31.26 -42.08 -12.43
C LEU A 8 -30.44 -41.16 -13.36
N PHE A 9 -31.01 -40.03 -13.75
CA PHE A 9 -30.28 -38.94 -14.38
C PHE A 9 -29.59 -38.10 -13.30
N PHE A 10 -28.26 -38.20 -13.22
CA PHE A 10 -27.45 -37.28 -12.42
C PHE A 10 -27.36 -35.93 -13.15
N ILE A 11 -28.13 -34.94 -12.69
CA ILE A 11 -27.96 -33.55 -13.11
C ILE A 11 -26.80 -32.99 -12.29
N ALA A 12 -25.63 -32.85 -12.93
CA ALA A 12 -24.50 -32.14 -12.34
C ALA A 12 -24.82 -30.64 -12.37
N HIS A 13 -25.17 -30.07 -11.23
CA HIS A 13 -25.22 -28.62 -11.09
C HIS A 13 -23.79 -28.06 -11.11
N PRO A 14 -23.49 -27.01 -11.90
CA PRO A 14 -22.21 -26.34 -11.80
C PRO A 14 -22.10 -25.75 -10.39
N VAL A 15 -21.14 -26.26 -9.63
CA VAL A 15 -20.75 -25.66 -8.35
C VAL A 15 -20.00 -24.39 -8.69
N PHE A 16 -20.68 -23.25 -8.66
CA PHE A 16 -20.01 -21.95 -8.70
C PHE A 16 -19.23 -21.80 -7.39
N SER A 17 -17.90 -22.00 -7.47
CA SER A 17 -17.00 -21.52 -6.43
C SER A 17 -17.08 -19.99 -6.40
N GLN A 18 -17.06 -19.40 -5.20
CA GLN A 18 -16.96 -17.94 -5.08
C GLN A 18 -15.68 -17.49 -5.78
N GLN A 19 -15.84 -16.69 -6.83
CA GLN A 19 -14.72 -15.96 -7.40
C GLN A 19 -14.28 -14.98 -6.31
N ILE A 20 -13.16 -15.29 -5.65
CA ILE A 20 -12.53 -14.38 -4.69
C ILE A 20 -12.03 -13.21 -5.52
N ILE A 21 -12.89 -12.20 -5.71
CA ILE A 21 -12.45 -10.90 -6.20
C ILE A 21 -11.54 -10.38 -5.11
N ASN A 22 -10.23 -10.55 -5.29
CA ASN A 22 -9.26 -9.93 -4.41
C ASN A 22 -9.38 -8.42 -4.68
N PRO A 23 -9.90 -7.62 -3.73
CA PRO A 23 -10.11 -6.19 -3.95
C PRO A 23 -8.79 -5.42 -4.13
N LEU A 24 -7.65 -6.07 -3.86
CA LEU A 24 -6.31 -5.53 -4.04
C LEU A 24 -5.60 -6.11 -5.29
N ALA A 25 -6.24 -7.03 -6.02
CA ALA A 25 -5.65 -7.54 -7.26
C ALA A 25 -5.63 -6.44 -8.32
N ALA A 26 -4.51 -6.34 -9.04
CA ALA A 26 -4.42 -5.45 -10.18
C ALA A 26 -5.42 -5.87 -11.27
N ASN A 27 -6.00 -4.89 -11.96
CA ASN A 27 -6.89 -5.12 -13.10
C ASN A 27 -6.22 -5.97 -14.20
N ASP A 28 -4.89 -5.89 -14.32
CA ASP A 28 -4.07 -6.67 -15.24
C ASP A 28 -2.85 -7.23 -14.49
N LEU A 29 -3.01 -8.43 -13.94
CA LEU A 29 -1.99 -9.13 -13.16
C LEU A 29 -0.75 -9.44 -13.99
N GLU A 30 -0.91 -9.75 -15.27
CA GLU A 30 0.24 -10.03 -16.13
C GLU A 30 1.10 -8.79 -16.37
N LYS A 31 0.47 -7.62 -16.64
CA LYS A 31 1.21 -6.36 -16.76
C LYS A 31 1.92 -6.01 -15.45
N GLN A 32 1.27 -6.22 -14.31
CA GLN A 32 1.89 -6.01 -13.01
C GLN A 32 3.13 -6.91 -12.83
N ASN A 33 3.00 -8.21 -13.08
CA ASN A 33 4.11 -9.16 -12.97
C ASN A 33 5.26 -8.79 -13.91
N ARG A 34 4.98 -8.49 -15.19
CA ARG A 34 6.02 -8.05 -16.14
C ARG A 34 6.74 -6.78 -15.67
N TRP A 35 6.01 -5.82 -15.10
CA TRP A 35 6.62 -4.61 -14.55
C TRP A 35 7.51 -4.92 -13.35
N VAL A 36 7.02 -5.70 -12.38
CA VAL A 36 7.79 -6.14 -11.20
C VAL A 36 9.05 -6.89 -11.63
N ASP A 37 8.92 -7.89 -12.50
CA ASP A 37 10.04 -8.70 -12.96
C ASP A 37 11.06 -7.86 -13.73
N SER A 38 10.59 -6.90 -14.55
CA SER A 38 11.48 -6.01 -15.29
C SER A 38 12.36 -5.19 -14.35
N LEU A 39 11.81 -4.71 -13.23
CA LEU A 39 12.56 -3.96 -12.23
C LEU A 39 13.45 -4.89 -11.41
N TYR A 40 12.87 -5.93 -10.81
CA TYR A 40 13.54 -6.80 -9.85
C TYR A 40 14.76 -7.52 -10.44
N ASN A 41 14.67 -7.97 -11.69
CA ASN A 41 15.76 -8.67 -12.37
C ASN A 41 16.94 -7.75 -12.73
N GLN A 42 16.72 -6.43 -12.77
CA GLN A 42 17.77 -5.44 -13.02
C GLN A 42 18.44 -4.93 -11.74
N MET A 43 17.94 -5.33 -10.57
CA MET A 43 18.48 -4.86 -9.29
C MET A 43 19.67 -5.69 -8.83
N THR A 44 20.70 -4.99 -8.35
CA THR A 44 21.76 -5.57 -7.53
C THR A 44 21.20 -6.11 -6.20
N VAL A 45 21.95 -7.00 -5.54
CA VAL A 45 21.56 -7.52 -4.22
C VAL A 45 21.42 -6.37 -3.21
N GLN A 46 22.30 -5.37 -3.28
CA GLN A 46 22.29 -4.18 -2.43
C GLN A 46 21.02 -3.35 -2.66
N GLU A 47 20.61 -3.13 -3.90
CA GLU A 47 19.34 -2.46 -4.22
C GLU A 47 18.14 -3.25 -3.69
N LYS A 48 18.12 -4.58 -3.86
CA LYS A 48 17.05 -5.45 -3.32
C LYS A 48 16.95 -5.34 -1.80
N VAL A 49 18.09 -5.35 -1.11
CA VAL A 49 18.15 -5.15 0.34
C VAL A 49 17.67 -3.76 0.72
N GLY A 50 18.05 -2.72 -0.04
CA GLY A 50 17.57 -1.35 0.13
C GLY A 50 16.04 -1.25 0.11
N GLN A 51 15.38 -1.95 -0.82
CA GLN A 51 13.91 -1.97 -0.92
C GLN A 51 13.19 -2.51 0.31
N LEU A 52 13.88 -3.26 1.18
CA LEU A 52 13.30 -3.77 2.43
C LEU A 52 13.23 -2.72 3.54
N PHE A 53 13.91 -1.57 3.36
CA PHE A 53 13.94 -0.50 4.36
C PHE A 53 12.86 0.55 4.12
N MET A 54 12.17 0.87 5.21
CA MET A 54 11.24 2.00 5.32
C MET A 54 11.75 2.96 6.39
N VAL A 55 11.98 4.22 6.04
CA VAL A 55 12.64 5.20 6.93
C VAL A 55 11.66 6.27 7.40
N ALA A 56 11.79 6.68 8.67
CA ALA A 56 10.98 7.76 9.24
C ALA A 56 11.33 9.13 8.64
N ALA A 57 10.32 9.83 8.13
CA ALA A 57 10.41 11.19 7.59
C ALA A 57 9.53 12.16 8.39
N TYR A 58 9.98 13.41 8.51
CA TYR A 58 9.31 14.45 9.29
C TYR A 58 9.30 15.74 8.49
N SER A 59 8.14 16.37 8.31
CA SER A 59 8.02 17.62 7.53
C SER A 59 8.10 18.89 8.39
N ASN A 60 8.33 18.74 9.70
CA ASN A 60 8.62 19.82 10.64
C ASN A 60 10.11 19.94 11.00
N ARG A 61 10.98 19.12 10.42
CA ARG A 61 12.43 19.20 10.62
C ARG A 61 13.10 20.10 9.59
N ASP A 62 14.35 20.46 9.87
CA ASP A 62 15.14 21.35 9.04
C ASP A 62 15.68 20.67 7.78
N SER A 63 16.42 21.45 6.97
CA SER A 63 17.04 20.96 5.74
C SER A 63 18.08 19.87 5.95
N THR A 64 18.64 19.74 7.14
CA THR A 64 19.62 18.69 7.47
C THR A 64 18.92 17.33 7.44
N HIS A 65 17.74 17.23 8.04
CA HIS A 65 16.93 16.02 7.99
C HIS A 65 16.55 15.67 6.54
N THR A 66 16.10 16.63 5.75
CA THR A 66 15.78 16.41 4.33
C THR A 66 16.96 15.83 3.55
N LYS A 67 18.16 16.41 3.70
CA LYS A 67 19.37 15.92 3.04
C LYS A 67 19.80 14.52 3.50
N GLN A 68 19.54 14.17 4.75
CA GLN A 68 19.77 12.80 5.24
C GLN A 68 18.85 11.81 4.53
N ILE A 69 17.56 12.14 4.39
CA ILE A 69 16.59 11.31 3.65
C ILE A 69 16.98 11.20 2.18
N ASP A 70 17.32 12.31 1.52
CA ASP A 70 17.83 12.32 0.14
C ASP A 70 19.02 11.35 -0.02
N SER A 71 19.97 11.39 0.93
CA SER A 71 21.13 10.49 0.92
C SER A 71 20.74 9.02 1.08
N LEU A 72 19.74 8.70 1.90
CA LEU A 72 19.24 7.33 2.04
C LEU A 72 18.56 6.84 0.76
N ILE A 73 17.77 7.68 0.10
CA ILE A 73 17.12 7.38 -1.18
C ILE A 73 18.17 7.15 -2.28
N ILE A 74 19.10 8.09 -2.44
CA ILE A 74 20.06 8.08 -3.55
C ILE A 74 21.13 7.00 -3.35
N LYS A 75 21.72 6.90 -2.14
CA LYS A 75 22.86 6.00 -1.89
C LYS A 75 22.42 4.59 -1.50
N HIS A 76 21.38 4.46 -0.68
CA HIS A 76 20.95 3.17 -0.14
C HIS A 76 19.70 2.61 -0.81
N ARG A 77 19.07 3.36 -1.74
CA ARG A 77 17.96 2.87 -2.57
C ARG A 77 16.83 2.28 -1.72
N ILE A 78 16.47 3.00 -0.66
CA ILE A 78 15.41 2.57 0.26
C ILE A 78 14.08 2.37 -0.47
N GLY A 79 13.25 1.45 0.02
CA GLY A 79 11.96 1.12 -0.62
C GLY A 79 10.83 2.05 -0.23
N GLY A 80 10.91 2.70 0.93
CA GLY A 80 9.83 3.55 1.39
C GLY A 80 10.17 4.54 2.50
N LEU A 81 9.20 5.41 2.75
CA LEU A 81 9.23 6.41 3.80
C LEU A 81 7.93 6.34 4.60
N ILE A 82 8.01 6.46 5.92
CA ILE A 82 6.85 6.67 6.78
C ILE A 82 6.89 8.09 7.36
N PHE A 83 5.86 8.89 7.07
CA PHE A 83 5.77 10.25 7.60
C PHE A 83 5.19 10.26 9.01
N PHE A 84 5.84 11.03 9.88
CA PHE A 84 5.42 11.32 11.24
C PHE A 84 5.00 12.80 11.39
N GLN A 85 5.26 13.42 12.54
CA GLN A 85 4.76 14.76 12.86
C GLN A 85 5.18 15.80 11.81
N GLY A 86 4.22 16.63 11.40
CA GLY A 86 4.51 17.77 10.55
C GLY A 86 3.28 18.46 9.99
N GLY A 87 3.44 19.16 8.87
CA GLY A 87 2.36 19.89 8.20
C GLY A 87 2.01 19.28 6.85
N PRO A 88 0.73 19.29 6.44
CA PRO A 88 0.24 18.57 5.26
C PRO A 88 0.85 19.10 3.96
N VAL A 89 0.92 20.42 3.79
CA VAL A 89 1.51 21.04 2.59
C VAL A 89 3.01 20.77 2.52
N ARG A 90 3.73 20.89 3.64
CA ARG A 90 5.17 20.59 3.70
C ARG A 90 5.45 19.13 3.40
N GLN A 91 4.63 18.21 3.91
CA GLN A 91 4.73 16.79 3.57
C GLN A 91 4.53 16.57 2.07
N ALA A 92 3.49 17.13 1.45
CA ALA A 92 3.24 16.95 0.02
C ALA A 92 4.43 17.43 -0.84
N VAL A 93 5.02 18.58 -0.50
CA VAL A 93 6.23 19.10 -1.17
C VAL A 93 7.41 18.13 -1.01
N LEU A 94 7.63 17.61 0.20
CA LEU A 94 8.70 16.65 0.47
C LEU A 94 8.45 15.31 -0.24
N THR A 95 7.21 14.82 -0.29
CA THR A 95 6.83 13.62 -1.04
C THR A 95 7.22 13.78 -2.52
N ASN A 96 6.88 14.90 -3.15
CA ASN A 96 7.24 15.16 -4.54
C ASN A 96 8.76 15.18 -4.76
N ARG A 97 9.50 15.84 -3.86
CA ARG A 97 10.98 15.85 -3.88
C ARG A 97 11.54 14.44 -3.82
N TYR A 98 11.16 13.67 -2.81
CA TYR A 98 11.72 12.33 -2.57
C TYR A 98 11.35 11.35 -3.69
N GLN A 99 10.15 11.45 -4.26
CA GLN A 99 9.77 10.64 -5.42
C GLN A 99 10.59 11.00 -6.66
N ALA A 100 10.89 12.29 -6.88
CA ALA A 100 11.71 12.73 -8.01
C ALA A 100 13.17 12.26 -7.90
N GLU A 101 13.70 12.10 -6.69
CA GLU A 101 15.07 11.60 -6.45
C GLU A 101 15.16 10.06 -6.51
N SER A 102 14.04 9.35 -6.36
CA SER A 102 14.03 7.89 -6.34
C SER A 102 13.93 7.28 -7.74
N LYS A 103 14.75 6.25 -8.01
CA LYS A 103 14.71 5.49 -9.27
C LYS A 103 13.46 4.59 -9.36
N ILE A 104 13.06 4.00 -8.23
CA ILE A 104 11.85 3.18 -8.09
C ILE A 104 10.89 3.97 -7.19
N PRO A 105 9.61 4.11 -7.56
CA PRO A 105 8.65 4.85 -6.74
C PRO A 105 8.66 4.37 -5.28
N LEU A 106 8.87 5.31 -4.35
CA LEU A 106 8.90 5.04 -2.93
C LEU A 106 7.49 4.69 -2.44
N MET A 107 7.40 3.68 -1.56
CA MET A 107 6.18 3.46 -0.78
C MET A 107 6.08 4.54 0.31
N ILE A 108 5.03 5.35 0.26
CA ILE A 108 4.79 6.43 1.22
C ILE A 108 3.72 5.98 2.22
N GLY A 109 4.13 5.79 3.47
CA GLY A 109 3.24 5.45 4.58
C GLY A 109 3.01 6.61 5.54
N ILE A 110 1.95 6.49 6.33
CA ILE A 110 1.60 7.39 7.43
C ILE A 110 0.67 6.65 8.39
N ASP A 111 0.79 6.91 9.69
CA ASP A 111 -0.23 6.47 10.64
C ASP A 111 -1.37 7.48 10.63
N ALA A 112 -2.52 7.11 10.05
CA ALA A 112 -3.69 7.98 9.91
C ALA A 112 -4.97 7.34 10.48
N GLU A 113 -4.82 6.58 11.57
CA GLU A 113 -5.85 5.70 12.14
C GLU A 113 -7.11 6.44 12.61
N PHE A 114 -6.96 7.71 13.03
CA PHE A 114 -8.08 8.60 13.37
C PHE A 114 -8.01 9.90 12.53
N GLY A 115 -7.59 9.75 11.28
CA GLY A 115 -7.37 10.85 10.34
C GLY A 115 -5.93 11.31 10.26
N LEU A 116 -5.66 12.17 9.27
CA LEU A 116 -4.35 12.77 9.07
C LEU A 116 -3.88 13.55 10.31
N ASN A 117 -4.80 14.06 11.14
CA ASN A 117 -4.48 14.81 12.36
C ASN A 117 -3.63 14.02 13.37
N MET A 118 -3.61 12.69 13.28
CA MET A 118 -2.72 11.84 14.07
C MET A 118 -1.23 12.21 13.91
N ARG A 119 -0.84 12.67 12.72
CA ARG A 119 0.54 13.05 12.40
C ARG A 119 0.66 14.47 11.83
N LEU A 120 -0.36 14.97 11.14
CA LEU A 120 -0.31 16.24 10.42
C LEU A 120 -1.15 17.32 11.09
N ASP A 121 -0.48 18.43 11.43
CA ASP A 121 -1.14 19.64 11.90
C ASP A 121 -2.21 20.13 10.91
N SER A 122 -3.14 20.95 11.37
CA SER A 122 -4.08 21.67 10.50
C SER A 122 -4.97 20.79 9.60
N THR A 123 -5.14 19.52 9.94
CA THR A 123 -6.02 18.57 9.23
C THR A 123 -7.16 18.09 10.14
N PHE A 124 -8.22 17.56 9.52
CA PHE A 124 -9.40 17.08 10.23
C PHE A 124 -9.07 15.87 11.11
N ARG A 125 -9.64 15.84 12.32
CA ARG A 125 -9.53 14.74 13.27
C ARG A 125 -10.82 13.94 13.28
N TYR A 126 -10.73 12.65 12.96
CA TYR A 126 -11.85 11.73 13.06
C TYR A 126 -11.98 11.18 14.49
N PRO A 127 -13.17 10.67 14.86
CA PRO A 127 -13.35 9.90 16.08
C PRO A 127 -12.43 8.68 16.10
N TRP A 128 -12.10 8.19 17.29
CA TRP A 128 -11.31 6.97 17.43
C TRP A 128 -12.10 5.74 16.96
N ASN A 129 -11.40 4.68 16.58
CA ASN A 129 -11.99 3.43 16.11
C ASN A 129 -13.02 2.84 17.08
N MET A 130 -12.85 3.02 18.39
CA MET A 130 -13.83 2.59 19.38
C MET A 130 -15.15 3.35 19.28
N THR A 131 -15.10 4.67 19.03
CA THR A 131 -16.29 5.50 18.81
C THR A 131 -16.95 5.13 17.48
N LEU A 132 -16.15 4.91 16.42
CA LEU A 132 -16.65 4.41 15.13
C LEU A 132 -17.24 3.00 15.23
N GLY A 133 -16.83 2.18 16.20
CA GLY A 133 -17.46 0.89 16.46
C GLY A 133 -18.84 1.01 17.14
N ALA A 134 -19.11 2.14 17.82
CA ALA A 134 -20.36 2.36 18.54
C ALA A 134 -21.48 2.95 17.67
N ILE A 135 -21.15 3.50 16.48
CA ILE A 135 -22.16 4.03 15.56
C ILE A 135 -22.88 2.88 14.85
N ARG A 136 -24.19 3.05 14.61
CA ARG A 136 -25.01 2.09 13.86
C ARG A 136 -25.12 2.45 12.38
N ASP A 137 -24.84 3.70 12.06
CA ASP A 137 -24.84 4.21 10.69
C ASP A 137 -23.50 3.89 10.01
N LYS A 138 -23.56 3.30 8.82
CA LYS A 138 -22.40 2.89 8.02
C LYS A 138 -22.25 3.71 6.74
N ASN A 139 -23.11 4.71 6.54
CA ASN A 139 -23.13 5.58 5.37
C ASN A 139 -22.44 6.92 5.64
#